data_AF-A0A6B3HLY6-F1
#
_entry.id   AF-A0A6B3HLY6-F1
#
_cell.length_a   1.000
_cell.length_b   1.000
_cell.length_c   1.000
_cell.angle_alpha   90.00
_cell.angle_beta   90.00
_cell.angle_gamma   90.00
#
_symmetry.space_group_name_H-M   'P 1'
#
loop_
_entity.id
_entity.type
_entity.pdbx_description
1 polymer ?
#
loop_
_entity_poly.entity_id
_entity_poly.type
_entity_poly.pdbx_seq_one_letter_code
_entity_poly.pdbx_strand_id
1 'polypeptide(L)'
;SVFETKYSLVARKAQDQVGDLTTVVEESVLGIRIVKGFGRHRSQALAFRALSQRLRATELGKARLLAGIWALITVIPELAIGAALVLGTIQVADGSLSAGTLVAFLSTALALRWPVESIGFLL
;
A
#
# COMPACT_ATOMS: atom_id res chain seq x y z
N SER A 1 7.80 -1.83 -13.11
CA SER A 1 8.65 -0.81 -12.45
C SER A 1 9.41 -1.43 -11.27
N VAL A 2 10.46 -0.79 -10.71
CA VAL A 2 11.19 -1.32 -9.54
C VAL A 2 10.26 -1.58 -8.33
N PHE A 3 9.22 -0.74 -8.15
CA PHE A 3 8.18 -0.94 -7.17
C PHE A 3 7.38 -2.22 -7.43
N GLU A 4 6.88 -2.38 -8.66
CA GLU A 4 6.07 -3.53 -9.08
C GLU A 4 6.80 -4.85 -8.87
N THR A 5 8.08 -4.94 -9.23
CA THR A 5 8.91 -6.14 -9.00
C THR A 5 9.10 -6.42 -7.51
N LYS A 6 9.35 -5.39 -6.69
CA LYS A 6 9.47 -5.57 -5.23
C LYS A 6 8.14 -5.97 -4.60
N TYR A 7 7.05 -5.34 -5.01
CA TYR A 7 5.72 -5.60 -4.50
C TYR A 7 5.26 -7.01 -4.86
N SER A 8 5.45 -7.45 -6.12
CA SER A 8 5.07 -8.80 -6.55
C SER A 8 5.84 -9.90 -5.82
N LEU A 9 7.13 -9.71 -5.56
CA LEU A 9 7.94 -10.65 -4.75
C LEU A 9 7.43 -10.75 -3.31
N VAL A 10 7.15 -9.61 -2.67
CA VAL A 10 6.65 -9.59 -1.28
C VAL A 10 5.22 -10.15 -1.20
N ALA A 11 4.36 -9.82 -2.17
CA ALA A 11 3.01 -10.32 -2.26
C ALA A 11 2.98 -11.84 -2.47
N ARG A 12 3.82 -12.36 -3.36
CA ARG A 12 3.95 -13.81 -3.58
C ARG A 12 4.43 -14.52 -2.32
N LYS A 13 5.45 -13.97 -1.64
CA LYS A 13 5.93 -14.51 -0.36
C LYS A 13 4.84 -14.53 0.71
N ALA A 14 4.00 -13.49 0.79
CA ALA A 14 2.88 -13.46 1.73
C ALA A 14 1.83 -14.54 1.39
N GLN A 15 1.52 -14.74 0.11
CA GLN A 15 0.63 -15.81 -0.35
C GLN A 15 1.18 -17.20 0.02
N ASP A 16 2.46 -17.46 -0.23
CA ASP A 16 3.08 -18.74 0.12
C ASP A 16 3.00 -18.99 1.64
N GLN A 17 3.24 -17.96 2.47
CA GLN A 17 3.12 -18.03 3.93
C GLN A 17 1.68 -18.23 4.43
N VAL A 18 0.68 -17.69 3.73
CA VAL A 18 -0.73 -17.98 3.99
C VAL A 18 -1.01 -19.46 3.69
N GLY A 19 -0.47 -19.99 2.60
CA GLY A 19 -0.54 -21.42 2.26
C GLY A 19 -0.02 -22.30 3.40
N ASP A 20 1.20 -22.04 3.86
CA ASP A 20 1.82 -22.78 4.98
C ASP A 20 0.96 -22.74 6.25
N LEU A 21 0.40 -21.57 6.58
CA LEU A 21 -0.46 -21.41 7.74
C LEU A 21 -1.75 -22.21 7.61
N THR A 22 -2.37 -22.18 6.43
CA THR A 22 -3.58 -22.96 6.12
C THR A 22 -3.31 -24.46 6.22
N THR A 23 -2.20 -24.94 5.67
CA THR A 23 -1.80 -26.36 5.77
C THR A 23 -1.69 -26.81 7.23
N VAL A 24 -1.04 -26.03 8.09
CA VAL A 24 -0.93 -26.37 9.52
C VAL A 24 -2.30 -26.42 10.22
N VAL A 25 -3.22 -25.53 9.84
CA VAL A 25 -4.59 -25.54 10.36
C VAL A 25 -5.35 -26.78 9.86
N GLU A 26 -5.28 -27.10 8.58
CA GLU A 26 -5.94 -28.27 7.98
C GLU A 26 -5.44 -29.57 8.60
N GLU A 27 -4.12 -29.76 8.71
CA GLU A 27 -3.51 -30.93 9.36
C GLU A 27 -3.94 -31.05 10.83
N SER A 28 -4.00 -29.93 11.55
CA SER A 28 -4.43 -29.91 12.96
C SER A 28 -5.90 -30.30 13.12
N VAL A 29 -6.76 -29.88 12.19
CA VAL A 29 -8.20 -30.21 12.19
C VAL A 29 -8.41 -31.68 11.84
N LEU A 30 -7.79 -32.16 10.75
CA LEU A 30 -7.88 -33.56 10.32
C LEU A 30 -7.28 -34.51 11.38
N GLY A 31 -6.19 -34.10 12.02
CA GLY A 31 -5.49 -34.84 13.06
C GLY A 31 -5.97 -34.59 14.49
N ILE A 32 -7.12 -33.94 14.72
CA ILE A 32 -7.50 -33.44 16.05
C ILE A 32 -7.54 -34.53 17.15
N ARG A 33 -7.93 -35.76 16.80
CA ARG A 33 -7.92 -36.90 17.73
C ARG A 33 -6.50 -37.28 18.17
N ILE A 34 -5.54 -37.21 17.26
CA ILE A 34 -4.11 -37.46 17.53
C ILE A 34 -3.56 -36.34 18.41
N VAL A 35 -3.83 -35.07 18.06
CA VAL A 35 -3.35 -33.92 18.85
C VAL A 35 -3.86 -33.98 20.29
N LYS A 36 -5.14 -34.33 20.49
CA LYS A 36 -5.75 -34.52 21.82
C LYS A 36 -5.17 -35.74 22.54
N GLY A 37 -5.08 -36.88 21.86
CA GLY A 37 -4.60 -38.14 22.43
C GLY A 37 -3.15 -38.07 22.95
N PHE A 38 -2.31 -37.26 22.32
CA PHE A 38 -0.92 -37.04 22.74
C PHE A 38 -0.69 -35.72 23.48
N GLY A 39 -1.74 -34.94 23.78
CA GLY A 39 -1.62 -33.66 24.51
C GLY A 39 -0.80 -32.57 23.80
N ARG A 40 -0.66 -32.63 22.46
CA ARG A 40 0.26 -31.78 21.66
C ARG A 40 -0.28 -30.40 21.29
N HIS A 41 -1.34 -29.93 21.93
CA HIS A 41 -1.98 -28.64 21.61
C HIS A 41 -1.01 -27.45 21.69
N ARG A 42 -0.11 -27.44 22.70
CA ARG A 42 0.86 -26.34 22.85
C ARG A 42 1.88 -26.30 21.71
N SER A 43 2.35 -27.46 21.23
CA SER A 43 3.29 -27.48 20.10
C SER A 43 2.64 -26.99 18.81
N GLN A 44 1.38 -27.36 18.57
CA GLN A 44 0.62 -26.88 17.40
C GLN A 44 0.39 -25.36 17.48
N ALA A 45 0.01 -24.86 18.66
CA ALA A 45 -0.16 -23.43 18.89
C ALA A 45 1.15 -22.63 18.68
N LEU A 46 2.30 -23.19 19.10
CA LEU A 46 3.60 -22.57 18.87
C LEU A 46 3.97 -22.54 17.38
N ALA A 47 3.73 -23.63 16.64
CA ALA A 47 3.97 -23.68 15.20
C ALA A 47 3.10 -22.65 14.45
N PHE A 48 1.80 -22.61 14.74
CA PHE A 48 0.89 -21.62 14.19
C PHE A 48 1.36 -20.19 14.50
N ARG A 49 1.70 -19.90 15.76
CA ARG A 49 2.16 -18.56 16.18
C ARG A 49 3.42 -18.12 15.44
N ALA A 50 4.38 -19.02 15.25
CA ALA A 50 5.61 -18.73 14.52
C ALA A 50 5.33 -18.38 13.05
N LEU A 51 4.46 -19.14 12.38
CA LEU A 51 4.04 -18.86 11.00
C LEU A 51 3.25 -17.56 10.89
N SER A 52 2.29 -17.31 11.79
CA SER A 52 1.54 -16.05 11.81
C SER A 52 2.43 -14.82 12.02
N GLN A 53 3.46 -14.93 12.87
CA GLN A 53 4.42 -13.84 13.07
C GLN A 53 5.25 -13.56 11.82
N ARG A 54 5.68 -14.61 11.10
CA ARG A 54 6.39 -14.48 9.83
C ARG A 54 5.51 -13.85 8.75
N LEU A 55 4.25 -14.29 8.63
CA LEU A 55 3.27 -13.69 7.72
C LEU A 55 3.03 -12.22 8.03
N ARG A 56 2.82 -11.87 9.32
CA ARG A 56 2.65 -10.49 9.76
C ARG A 56 3.82 -9.61 9.37
N ALA A 57 5.06 -10.09 9.52
CA ALA A 57 6.24 -9.32 9.14
C ALA A 57 6.28 -9.03 7.63
N THR A 58 5.93 -10.01 6.80
CA THR A 58 5.85 -9.85 5.34
C THR A 58 4.72 -8.90 4.93
N GLU A 59 3.53 -9.04 5.53
CA GLU A 59 2.39 -8.17 5.30
C GLU A 59 2.68 -6.71 5.69
N LEU A 60 3.38 -6.48 6.81
CA LEU A 60 3.84 -5.13 7.17
C LEU A 60 4.88 -4.59 6.18
N GLY A 61 5.73 -5.45 5.61
CA GLY A 61 6.62 -5.08 4.51
C GLY A 61 5.85 -4.63 3.27
N LYS A 62 4.80 -5.39 2.89
CA LYS A 62 3.89 -5.05 1.78
C LYS A 62 3.18 -3.72 2.02
N ALA A 63 2.64 -3.52 3.22
CA ALA A 63 1.95 -2.29 3.61
C ALA A 63 2.88 -1.06 3.55
N ARG A 64 4.16 -1.19 3.94
CA ARG A 64 5.13 -0.09 3.82
C ARG A 64 5.43 0.30 2.38
N LEU A 65 5.52 -0.67 1.47
CA LEU A 65 5.69 -0.39 0.04
C LEU A 65 4.49 0.39 -0.48
N LEU A 66 3.26 -0.08 -0.19
CA LEU A 66 2.03 0.62 -0.56
C LEU A 66 1.97 2.03 0.05
N ALA A 67 2.28 2.18 1.34
CA ALA A 67 2.27 3.48 2.00
C ALA A 67 3.24 4.47 1.31
N GLY A 68 4.40 4.00 0.85
CA GLY A 68 5.36 4.83 0.12
C GLY A 68 4.84 5.33 -1.21
N ILE A 69 4.21 4.47 -2.02
CA ILE A 69 3.65 4.89 -3.32
C ILE A 69 2.44 5.81 -3.15
N TRP A 70 1.57 5.52 -2.18
CA TRP A 70 0.44 6.39 -1.84
C TRP A 70 0.89 7.77 -1.36
N ALA A 71 1.90 7.82 -0.48
CA ALA A 71 2.47 9.09 -0.04
C ALA A 71 3.00 9.92 -1.22
N LEU A 72 3.66 9.28 -2.19
CA LEU A 72 4.17 9.95 -3.39
C LEU A 72 3.03 10.51 -4.26
N ILE A 73 2.02 9.68 -4.54
CA ILE A 73 0.86 10.04 -5.36
C ILE A 73 0.05 11.17 -4.73
N THR A 74 -0.05 11.21 -3.40
CA THR A 74 -0.79 12.27 -2.70
C THR A 74 0.03 13.54 -2.51
N VAL A 75 1.30 13.44 -2.11
CA VAL A 75 2.10 14.63 -1.73
C VAL A 75 2.59 15.42 -2.94
N ILE A 76 3.01 14.76 -4.03
CA ILE A 76 3.55 15.47 -5.19
C ILE A 76 2.54 16.44 -5.80
N PRO A 77 1.29 16.04 -6.10
CA PRO A 77 0.30 16.96 -6.68
C PRO A 77 -0.03 18.13 -5.76
N GLU A 78 -0.15 17.90 -4.45
CA GLU A 78 -0.41 18.95 -3.46
C GLU A 78 0.72 19.99 -3.44
N LEU A 79 1.97 19.54 -3.47
CA LEU A 79 3.13 20.43 -3.59
C LEU A 79 3.14 21.19 -4.92
N ALA A 80 2.80 20.53 -6.03
CA ALA A 80 2.76 21.17 -7.34
C ALA A 80 1.66 22.25 -7.43
N ILE A 81 0.46 21.96 -6.92
CA ILE A 81 -0.66 22.92 -6.84
C ILE A 81 -0.28 24.08 -5.93
N GLY A 82 0.28 23.81 -4.76
CA GLY A 82 0.73 24.84 -3.82
C GLY A 82 1.81 25.73 -4.42
N ALA A 83 2.82 25.15 -5.10
CA ALA A 83 3.86 25.91 -5.78
C ALA A 83 3.29 26.75 -6.94
N ALA A 84 2.39 26.18 -7.74
CA ALA A 84 1.73 26.90 -8.83
C ALA A 84 0.87 28.06 -8.32
N LEU A 85 0.21 27.91 -7.17
CA LEU A 85 -0.53 28.98 -6.53
C LEU A 85 0.40 30.11 -6.11
N VAL A 86 1.48 29.81 -5.37
CA VAL A 86 2.45 30.83 -4.91
C VAL A 86 3.08 31.59 -6.08
N LEU A 87 3.60 30.86 -7.07
CA LEU A 87 4.25 31.46 -8.25
C LEU A 87 3.24 32.20 -9.14
N GLY A 88 2.01 31.68 -9.25
CA GLY A 88 0.94 32.29 -10.00
C GLY A 88 0.48 33.61 -9.39
N THR A 89 0.32 33.66 -8.07
CA THR A 89 -0.09 34.89 -7.37
C THR A 89 0.93 36.01 -7.52
N ILE A 90 2.23 35.69 -7.48
CA ILE A 90 3.30 36.68 -7.74
C ILE A 90 3.18 37.25 -9.16
N GLN A 91 3.01 36.39 -10.17
CA GLN A 91 2.84 36.82 -11.56
C GLN A 91 1.57 37.64 -11.80
N VAL A 92 0.49 37.36 -11.06
CA VAL A 92 -0.74 38.17 -11.11
C VAL A 92 -0.50 39.56 -10.51
N ALA A 93 0.24 39.64 -9.40
CA ALA A 93 0.58 40.92 -8.77
C ALA A 93 1.48 41.78 -9.67
N ASP A 94 2.40 41.17 -10.40
CA ASP A 94 3.29 41.85 -11.36
C ASP A 94 2.61 42.17 -12.71
N GLY A 95 1.35 41.76 -12.89
CA GLY A 95 0.55 42.02 -14.09
C GLY A 95 0.91 41.14 -15.30
N SER A 96 1.81 40.17 -15.16
CA SER A 96 2.23 39.27 -16.23
C SER A 96 1.25 38.11 -16.48
N LEU A 97 0.35 37.83 -15.52
CA LEU A 97 -0.68 36.80 -15.60
C LEU A 97 -2.03 37.37 -15.15
N SER A 98 -3.13 37.00 -15.83
CA SER A 98 -4.47 37.37 -15.34
C SER A 98 -4.91 36.43 -14.20
N ALA A 99 -5.65 36.96 -13.23
CA ALA A 99 -6.24 36.14 -12.17
C ALA A 99 -7.14 35.01 -12.72
N GLY A 100 -7.89 35.29 -13.79
CA GLY A 100 -8.73 34.29 -14.45
C GLY A 100 -7.92 33.13 -15.04
N THR A 101 -6.76 33.42 -15.64
CA THR A 101 -5.85 32.39 -16.19
C THR A 101 -5.32 31.48 -15.09
N LEU A 102 -4.92 32.04 -13.94
CA LEU A 102 -4.46 31.25 -12.79
C LEU A 102 -5.57 30.33 -12.25
N VAL A 103 -6.78 30.88 -12.08
CA VAL A 103 -7.94 30.10 -11.61
C VAL A 103 -8.28 28.97 -12.58
N ALA A 104 -8.27 29.24 -13.89
CA ALA A 104 -8.51 28.24 -14.92
C ALA A 104 -7.46 27.11 -14.85
N PHE A 105 -6.17 27.45 -14.76
CA PHE A 105 -5.09 26.48 -14.63
C PHE A 105 -5.27 25.59 -13.40
N LEU A 106 -5.47 26.18 -12.22
CA LEU A 106 -5.63 25.43 -10.96
C LEU A 106 -6.87 24.54 -10.99
N SER A 107 -7.96 25.01 -11.59
CA SER A 107 -9.20 24.24 -11.75
C SER A 107 -8.99 23.01 -12.62
N THR A 108 -8.29 23.17 -13.76
CA THR A 108 -7.94 22.05 -14.64
C THR A 108 -6.98 21.07 -13.95
N ALA A 109 -5.96 21.57 -13.25
CA ALA A 109 -5.03 20.72 -12.51
C ALA A 109 -5.73 19.90 -11.44
N LEU A 110 -6.66 20.51 -10.70
CA LEU A 110 -7.43 19.83 -9.66
C LEU A 110 -8.41 18.79 -10.24
N ALA A 111 -9.02 19.08 -11.39
CA ALA A 111 -9.85 18.12 -12.12
C ALA A 111 -9.05 16.88 -12.58
N LEU A 112 -7.76 17.07 -12.90
CA LEU A 112 -6.85 15.98 -13.29
C LEU A 112 -6.34 15.13 -12.12
N ARG A 113 -6.53 15.57 -10.87
CA ARG A 113 -6.07 14.83 -9.68
C ARG A 113 -6.67 13.43 -9.59
N TRP A 114 -7.99 13.33 -9.78
CA TRP A 114 -8.72 12.05 -9.70
C TRP A 114 -8.24 11.01 -10.74
N PRO A 115 -8.12 11.36 -12.03
CA PRO A 115 -7.52 10.48 -13.04
C PRO A 115 -6.11 10.00 -12.73
N VAL A 116 -5.26 10.84 -12.12
CA VAL A 116 -3.88 10.46 -11.76
C VAL A 116 -3.88 9.48 -10.59
N GLU A 117 -4.70 9.72 -9.57
CA GLU A 117 -4.87 8.82 -8.43
C GLU A 117 -5.42 7.45 -8.86
N SER A 118 -6.38 7.42 -9.80
CA SER A 118 -6.99 6.17 -10.25
C SER A 118 -6.01 5.27 -11.02
N ILE A 119 -5.07 5.84 -11.78
CA ILE A 119 -4.00 5.06 -12.42
C ILE A 119 -3.09 4.43 -11.36
N GLY A 120 -2.81 5.15 -10.27
CA GLY A 120 -2.05 4.62 -9.13
C GLY A 120 -2.73 3.43 -8.44
N PHE A 121 -4.06 3.35 -8.47
CA PHE A 121 -4.82 2.19 -7.96
C PHE A 121 -4.77 0.96 -8.89
N LEU A 122 -4.55 1.18 -10.20
CA LEU A 122 -4.53 0.12 -11.22
C LEU A 122 -3.13 -0.48 -11.44
N LEU A 123 -2.09 0.07 -10.81
CA LEU A 123 -0.70 -0.39 -10.84
C LEU A 123 -0.33 -1.14 -9.55
#